data_AF-A0A4U0UGB2-F1
#
_entry.id   AF-A0A4U0UGB2-F1
#
_cell.length_a   1.000
_cell.length_b   1.000
_cell.length_c   1.000
_cell.angle_alpha   90.00
_cell.angle_beta   90.00
_cell.angle_gamma   90.00
#
_symmetry.space_group_name_H-M   'P 1'
#
loop_
_entity.id
_entity.type
_entity.pdbx_description
1 polymer ?
#
loop_
_entity_poly.entity_id
_entity_poly.type
_entity_poly.pdbx_seq_one_letter_code
_entity_poly.pdbx_strand_id
1 'polypeptide(L)'
;MADRLTQLQDAIDNQLTLMYASINYIKTRHPYGEIPGQPSQAPPPAPLPAPALAPPPHGLTNGDASALEPNGPAHSAPAAPAAPIREQPLEQRDSSPPPERPDAFNAALHELARDLVLQEQQIELLINSLPGLGNSEVSQELRMRELETELREVEVARAGAEEERERMVDALGELLAGTRRVH
;
A
#
# COMPACT_ATOMS: atom_id res chain seq x y z
N MET A 1 -1.17 15.63 7.22
CA MET A 1 -2.49 15.21 7.70
C MET A 1 -3.40 15.22 6.49
N ALA A 2 -3.77 14.04 5.98
CA ALA A 2 -4.72 13.96 4.87
C ALA A 2 -6.10 14.42 5.35
N ASP A 3 -6.80 15.20 4.53
CA ASP A 3 -8.17 15.63 4.79
C ASP A 3 -9.09 14.41 4.96
N ARG A 4 -10.07 14.48 5.87
CA ARG A 4 -11.01 13.37 6.15
C ARG A 4 -11.84 13.02 4.92
N LEU A 5 -12.18 14.01 4.09
CA LEU A 5 -12.90 13.77 2.85
C LEU A 5 -12.02 13.07 1.80
N THR A 6 -10.72 13.37 1.76
CA THR A 6 -9.76 12.64 0.92
C THR A 6 -9.57 11.21 1.43
N GLN A 7 -9.45 11.02 2.76
CA GLN A 7 -9.36 9.67 3.36
C GLN A 7 -10.59 8.80 3.03
N LEU A 8 -11.78 9.39 2.99
CA LEU A 8 -13.00 8.69 2.59
C LEU A 8 -12.96 8.28 1.11
N GLN A 9 -12.47 9.15 0.23
CA GLN A 9 -12.28 8.82 -1.19
C GLN A 9 -11.29 7.65 -1.35
N ASP A 10 -10.13 7.72 -0.69
CA ASP A 10 -9.14 6.64 -0.72
C ASP A 10 -9.71 5.31 -0.18
N ALA A 11 -10.54 5.38 0.87
CA ALA A 11 -11.16 4.20 1.47
C ALA A 11 -12.18 3.53 0.53
N ILE A 12 -12.96 4.32 -0.19
CA ILE A 12 -13.92 3.82 -1.19
C ILE A 12 -13.18 3.22 -2.39
N ASP A 13 -12.12 3.88 -2.89
CA ASP A 13 -11.32 3.35 -4.00
C ASP A 13 -10.63 2.03 -3.65
N ASN A 14 -10.11 1.92 -2.42
CA ASN A 14 -9.57 0.67 -1.89
C ASN A 14 -10.65 -0.42 -1.79
N GLN A 15 -11.87 -0.07 -1.35
CA GLN A 15 -12.98 -1.02 -1.29
C GLN A 15 -13.35 -1.56 -2.68
N LEU A 16 -13.48 -0.68 -3.68
CA LEU A 16 -13.77 -1.11 -5.06
C LEU A 16 -12.67 -2.02 -5.61
N THR A 17 -11.41 -1.72 -5.31
CA THR A 17 -10.27 -2.56 -5.69
C THR A 17 -10.39 -3.95 -5.05
N LEU A 18 -10.71 -4.02 -3.76
CA LEU A 18 -10.91 -5.28 -3.04
C LEU A 18 -12.10 -6.07 -3.60
N MET A 19 -13.22 -5.41 -3.94
CA MET A 19 -14.37 -6.05 -4.57
C MET A 19 -14.02 -6.63 -5.95
N TYR A 20 -13.31 -5.88 -6.79
CA TYR A 20 -12.86 -6.40 -8.09
C TYR A 20 -11.91 -7.59 -7.93
N ALA A 21 -10.91 -7.47 -7.05
CA ALA A 21 -9.98 -8.55 -6.75
C ALA A 21 -10.70 -9.80 -6.23
N SER A 22 -11.72 -9.63 -5.39
CA SER A 22 -12.53 -10.73 -4.86
C SER A 22 -13.26 -11.52 -5.93
N ILE A 23 -13.93 -10.82 -6.85
CA ILE A 23 -14.67 -11.45 -7.95
C ILE A 23 -13.70 -12.16 -8.87
N ASN A 24 -12.55 -11.54 -9.15
CA ASN A 24 -11.52 -12.16 -9.98
C ASN A 24 -10.89 -13.40 -9.31
N TYR A 25 -10.66 -13.35 -8.00
CA TYR A 25 -10.18 -14.50 -7.22
C TYR A 25 -11.20 -15.65 -7.28
N ILE A 26 -12.48 -15.38 -7.04
CA ILE A 26 -13.55 -16.37 -7.16
C ILE A 26 -13.59 -16.98 -8.57
N LYS A 27 -13.53 -16.13 -9.61
CA LYS A 27 -13.59 -16.57 -11.00
C LYS A 27 -12.40 -17.45 -11.39
N THR A 28 -11.22 -17.19 -10.85
CA THR A 28 -9.97 -17.85 -11.30
C THR A 28 -9.53 -19.01 -10.42
N ARG A 29 -9.91 -19.03 -9.13
CA ARG A 29 -9.42 -19.99 -8.13
C ARG A 29 -10.48 -20.96 -7.62
N HIS A 30 -11.74 -20.83 -8.05
CA HIS A 30 -12.81 -21.71 -7.56
C HIS A 30 -12.46 -23.21 -7.75
N PRO A 31 -12.75 -24.07 -6.77
CA PRO A 31 -12.59 -25.51 -6.95
C PRO A 31 -13.59 -26.04 -7.99
N TYR A 32 -13.31 -27.21 -8.54
CA TYR A 32 -14.26 -27.93 -9.40
C TYR A 32 -15.40 -28.49 -8.54
N GLY A 33 -16.64 -28.40 -9.05
CA GLY A 33 -17.79 -29.02 -8.41
C GLY A 33 -17.76 -30.55 -8.55
N GLU A 34 -18.24 -31.25 -7.52
CA GLU A 34 -18.48 -32.69 -7.57
C GLU A 34 -19.91 -32.95 -8.00
N ILE A 35 -20.10 -33.70 -9.09
CA ILE A 35 -21.42 -34.11 -9.57
C ILE A 35 -21.64 -35.58 -9.19
N PRO A 36 -22.75 -35.90 -8.47
CA PRO A 36 -23.04 -37.28 -8.08
C PRO A 36 -23.03 -38.23 -9.29
N GLY A 37 -22.23 -39.29 -9.22
CA GLY A 37 -22.12 -40.30 -10.26
C GLY A 37 -21.13 -40.00 -11.40
N GLN A 38 -20.42 -38.86 -11.36
CA GLN A 38 -19.35 -38.54 -12.32
C GLN A 38 -17.96 -38.56 -11.66
N PRO A 39 -16.91 -39.03 -12.36
CA PRO A 39 -15.54 -38.92 -11.87
C PRO A 39 -15.11 -37.45 -11.81
N SER A 40 -14.32 -37.10 -10.79
CA SER A 40 -13.80 -35.74 -10.65
C SER A 40 -12.97 -35.33 -11.87
N GLN A 41 -13.27 -34.16 -12.42
CA GLN A 41 -12.53 -33.57 -13.55
C GLN A 41 -11.41 -32.62 -13.08
N ALA A 42 -11.18 -32.53 -11.77
CA ALA A 42 -10.13 -31.68 -11.24
C ALA A 42 -8.74 -32.17 -11.73
N PRO A 43 -7.86 -31.27 -12.20
CA PRO A 43 -6.46 -31.59 -12.44
C PRO A 43 -5.85 -32.20 -11.16
N PRO A 44 -4.96 -33.19 -11.30
CA PRO A 44 -4.30 -33.79 -10.14
C PRO A 44 -3.62 -32.69 -9.31
N PRO A 45 -3.73 -32.72 -7.97
CA PRO A 45 -3.21 -31.66 -7.13
C PRO A 45 -1.73 -31.48 -7.40
N ALA A 46 -1.29 -30.23 -7.59
CA ALA A 46 0.12 -29.92 -7.72
C ALA A 46 0.88 -30.54 -6.53
N PRO A 47 2.00 -31.27 -6.78
CA PRO A 47 2.77 -31.86 -5.70
C PRO A 47 3.18 -30.76 -4.71
N LEU A 48 2.98 -31.03 -3.43
CA LEU A 48 3.42 -30.15 -2.35
C LEU A 48 4.89 -29.80 -2.57
N PRO A 49 5.33 -28.54 -2.39
CA PRO A 49 6.75 -28.24 -2.37
C PRO A 49 7.37 -29.11 -1.26
N ALA A 50 8.29 -30.00 -1.64
CA ALA A 50 9.00 -30.83 -0.69
C ALA A 50 9.64 -29.92 0.38
N PRO A 51 9.60 -30.30 1.67
CA PRO A 51 10.35 -29.56 2.67
C PRO A 51 11.80 -29.50 2.20
N ALA A 52 12.35 -28.28 2.13
CA ALA A 52 13.70 -28.03 1.65
C ALA A 52 14.66 -29.00 2.35
N LEU A 53 15.10 -30.02 1.61
CA LEU A 53 16.09 -30.96 2.09
C LEU A 53 17.33 -30.14 2.41
N ALA A 54 17.84 -30.28 3.63
CA ALA A 54 19.00 -29.56 4.13
C ALA A 54 20.15 -29.56 3.08
N PRO A 55 20.89 -28.45 2.94
CA PRO A 55 21.98 -28.37 1.96
C PRO A 55 23.01 -29.48 2.24
N PRO A 56 23.55 -30.15 1.20
CA PRO A 56 24.55 -31.19 1.40
C PRO A 56 25.84 -30.58 1.98
N PRO A 57 26.57 -31.32 2.84
CA PRO A 57 27.77 -30.80 3.48
C PRO A 57 28.85 -30.54 2.42
N HIS A 58 29.38 -29.32 2.42
CA HIS A 58 30.52 -28.92 1.61
C HIS A 58 31.75 -29.75 1.99
N GLY A 59 32.09 -30.74 1.15
CA GLY A 59 33.39 -31.37 1.13
C GLY A 59 34.37 -30.49 0.37
N LEU A 60 35.29 -29.86 1.10
CA LEU A 60 36.41 -29.11 0.55
C LEU A 60 37.36 -30.06 -0.19
N THR A 61 37.63 -29.80 -1.47
CA THR A 61 38.82 -30.32 -2.16
C THR A 61 39.33 -29.27 -3.15
N ASN A 62 40.46 -28.66 -2.78
CA ASN A 62 41.29 -27.79 -3.62
C ASN A 62 42.26 -28.65 -4.44
N GLY A 63 42.55 -28.25 -5.68
CA GLY A 63 43.77 -28.65 -6.38
C GLY A 63 43.73 -28.68 -7.90
N ASP A 64 44.06 -27.54 -8.52
CA ASP A 64 44.80 -27.32 -9.78
C ASP A 64 44.45 -28.07 -11.08
N ALA A 65 44.12 -27.30 -12.14
CA ALA A 65 45.08 -27.02 -13.24
C ALA A 65 44.48 -26.13 -14.35
N SER A 66 45.26 -25.11 -14.71
CA SER A 66 45.10 -24.04 -15.71
C SER A 66 44.68 -24.39 -17.14
N ALA A 67 43.99 -23.46 -17.82
CA ALA A 67 44.48 -22.84 -19.07
C ALA A 67 43.68 -21.57 -19.46
N LEU A 68 44.41 -20.62 -20.05
CA LEU A 68 44.14 -19.22 -20.37
C LEU A 68 43.06 -18.94 -21.45
N GLU A 69 42.56 -17.68 -21.42
CA GLU A 69 41.77 -16.89 -22.40
C GLU A 69 42.43 -16.74 -23.83
N PRO A 70 41.95 -15.96 -24.86
CA PRO A 70 40.88 -14.92 -24.93
C PRO A 70 40.07 -14.79 -26.25
N ASN A 71 39.29 -13.71 -26.32
CA ASN A 71 38.27 -13.26 -27.28
C ASN A 71 38.84 -12.56 -28.56
N GLY A 72 38.26 -12.75 -29.78
CA GLY A 72 38.52 -11.90 -30.99
C GLY A 72 38.31 -12.57 -32.39
N PRO A 73 38.06 -11.81 -33.51
CA PRO A 73 36.95 -12.08 -34.45
C PRO A 73 37.23 -12.68 -35.85
N ALA A 74 36.17 -13.30 -36.42
CA ALA A 74 35.74 -13.50 -37.82
C ALA A 74 36.65 -14.12 -38.91
N HIS A 75 36.21 -15.25 -39.52
CA HIS A 75 35.95 -15.43 -40.98
C HIS A 75 35.51 -16.87 -41.38
N SER A 76 34.29 -16.97 -41.93
CA SER A 76 33.78 -17.72 -43.11
C SER A 76 33.94 -19.26 -43.35
N ALA A 77 32.76 -19.93 -43.32
CA ALA A 77 32.24 -21.05 -44.15
C ALA A 77 32.66 -22.53 -43.85
N PRO A 78 31.86 -23.58 -44.21
CA PRO A 78 30.54 -23.62 -44.87
C PRO A 78 29.46 -24.49 -44.15
N ALA A 79 28.28 -24.54 -44.77
CA ALA A 79 26.98 -25.03 -44.31
C ALA A 79 26.83 -26.55 -44.00
N ALA A 80 26.01 -26.87 -42.98
CA ALA A 80 25.27 -28.12 -42.78
C ALA A 80 24.08 -27.88 -41.80
N PRO A 81 23.03 -28.72 -41.82
CA PRO A 81 21.66 -28.35 -42.19
C PRO A 81 20.87 -27.59 -41.12
N ALA A 82 19.85 -26.86 -41.58
CA ALA A 82 18.85 -26.21 -40.76
C ALA A 82 18.25 -27.19 -39.75
N ALA A 83 18.48 -26.93 -38.45
CA ALA A 83 17.67 -27.52 -37.40
C ALA A 83 16.21 -27.17 -37.70
N PRO A 84 15.27 -28.13 -37.55
CA PRO A 84 13.86 -27.83 -37.77
C PRO A 84 13.49 -26.67 -36.85
N ILE A 85 12.91 -25.63 -37.44
CA ILE A 85 12.14 -24.64 -36.68
C ILE A 85 11.19 -25.49 -35.84
N ARG A 86 11.44 -25.54 -34.53
CA ARG A 86 10.47 -26.08 -33.58
C ARG A 86 9.30 -25.13 -33.70
N GLU A 87 8.36 -25.47 -34.56
CA GLU A 87 7.02 -24.92 -34.56
C GLU A 87 6.53 -25.09 -33.12
N GLN A 88 6.66 -24.05 -32.32
CA GLN A 88 5.94 -23.98 -31.06
C GLN A 88 4.48 -23.87 -31.50
N PRO A 89 3.62 -24.85 -31.19
CA PRO A 89 2.21 -24.70 -31.44
C PRO A 89 1.76 -23.41 -30.75
N LEU A 90 1.17 -22.51 -31.53
CA LEU A 90 0.39 -21.38 -31.04
C LEU A 90 -0.87 -21.95 -30.37
N GLU A 91 -0.73 -22.56 -29.21
CA GLU A 91 -1.87 -22.89 -28.34
C GLU A 91 -1.89 -21.91 -27.17
N GLN A 92 -3.03 -21.23 -27.06
CA GLN A 92 -3.36 -20.15 -26.14
C GLN A 92 -2.65 -20.23 -24.78
N ARG A 93 -1.96 -19.13 -24.42
CA ARG A 93 -1.72 -18.77 -23.02
C ARG A 93 -3.03 -18.33 -22.36
N ASP A 94 -4.00 -19.23 -22.23
CA ASP A 94 -5.04 -19.13 -21.20
C ASP A 94 -4.45 -19.65 -19.89
N SER A 95 -3.40 -18.99 -19.40
CA SER A 95 -2.78 -19.33 -18.12
C SER A 95 -3.62 -18.76 -16.97
N SER A 96 -4.88 -19.21 -16.86
CA SER A 96 -5.58 -19.10 -15.58
C SER A 96 -4.79 -19.90 -14.55
N PRO A 97 -4.55 -19.35 -13.35
CA PRO A 97 -3.79 -20.05 -12.34
C PRO A 97 -4.55 -21.33 -11.93
N PRO A 98 -3.83 -22.38 -11.48
CA PRO A 98 -4.46 -23.63 -11.13
C PRO A 98 -5.50 -23.43 -10.01
N PRO A 99 -6.66 -24.11 -10.08
CA PRO A 99 -7.67 -24.09 -9.04
C PRO A 99 -7.14 -24.51 -7.67
N GLU A 100 -7.68 -23.89 -6.62
CA GLU A 100 -7.28 -24.18 -5.25
C GLU A 100 -8.08 -25.34 -4.65
N ARG A 101 -7.55 -25.92 -3.56
CA ARG A 101 -8.29 -26.91 -2.78
C ARG A 101 -9.51 -26.24 -2.12
N PRO A 102 -10.65 -26.94 -1.98
CA PRO A 102 -11.88 -26.35 -1.45
C PRO A 102 -11.70 -25.74 -0.05
N ASP A 103 -10.94 -26.40 0.84
CA ASP A 103 -10.70 -25.89 2.19
C ASP A 103 -9.90 -24.58 2.19
N ALA A 104 -8.86 -24.49 1.36
CA ALA A 104 -8.02 -23.31 1.22
C ALA A 104 -8.81 -22.14 0.59
N PHE A 105 -9.59 -22.44 -0.45
CA PHE A 105 -10.45 -21.46 -1.11
C PHE A 105 -11.51 -20.90 -0.15
N ASN A 106 -12.19 -21.76 0.63
CA ASN A 106 -13.17 -21.32 1.61
C ASN A 106 -12.54 -20.47 2.73
N ALA A 107 -11.35 -20.83 3.20
CA ALA A 107 -10.61 -20.02 4.18
C ALA A 107 -10.28 -18.62 3.63
N ALA A 108 -9.81 -18.55 2.38
CA ALA A 108 -9.54 -17.29 1.70
C ALA A 108 -10.81 -16.44 1.47
N LEU A 109 -11.94 -17.06 1.14
CA LEU A 109 -13.22 -16.35 1.04
C LEU A 109 -13.65 -15.73 2.37
N HIS A 110 -13.44 -16.44 3.48
CA HIS A 110 -13.73 -15.90 4.81
C HIS A 110 -12.82 -14.73 5.20
N GLU A 111 -11.53 -14.79 4.85
CA GLU A 111 -10.60 -13.68 5.04
C GLU A 111 -11.03 -12.46 4.23
N LEU A 112 -11.30 -12.66 2.93
CA LEU A 112 -11.72 -11.58 2.05
C LEU A 112 -13.05 -10.94 2.49
N ALA A 113 -14.01 -11.76 2.95
CA ALA A 113 -15.27 -11.26 3.47
C ALA A 113 -15.06 -10.44 4.77
N ARG A 114 -14.15 -10.88 5.64
CA ARG A 114 -13.80 -10.12 6.85
C ARG A 114 -13.19 -8.77 6.48
N ASP A 115 -12.27 -8.74 5.52
CA ASP A 115 -11.61 -7.50 5.11
C ASP A 115 -12.60 -6.51 4.50
N LEU A 116 -13.54 -6.98 3.67
CA LEU A 116 -14.62 -6.13 3.14
C LEU A 116 -15.47 -5.52 4.26
N VAL A 117 -15.85 -6.33 5.26
CA VAL A 117 -16.65 -5.85 6.40
C VAL A 117 -15.88 -4.83 7.24
N LEU A 118 -14.59 -5.06 7.47
CA LEU A 118 -13.75 -4.11 8.20
C LEU A 118 -13.59 -2.79 7.44
N GLN A 119 -13.43 -2.86 6.11
CA GLN A 119 -13.33 -1.67 5.26
C GLN A 119 -14.64 -0.85 5.30
N GLU A 120 -15.80 -1.50 5.25
CA GLU A 120 -17.10 -0.84 5.39
C GLU A 120 -17.25 -0.15 6.75
N GLN A 121 -16.88 -0.82 7.84
CA GLN A 121 -16.90 -0.19 9.17
C GLN A 121 -15.97 1.02 9.26
N GLN A 122 -14.80 0.95 8.61
CA GLN A 122 -13.89 2.08 8.54
C GLN A 122 -14.51 3.26 7.77
N ILE A 123 -15.21 2.98 6.67
CA ILE A 123 -15.95 4.00 5.89
C ILE A 123 -17.05 4.63 6.73
N GLU A 124 -17.84 3.83 7.47
CA GLU A 124 -18.87 4.35 8.38
C GLU A 124 -18.27 5.27 9.46
N LEU A 125 -17.15 4.86 10.06
CA LEU A 125 -16.45 5.68 11.05
C LEU A 125 -15.96 6.99 10.42
N LEU A 126 -15.40 6.94 9.22
CA LEU A 126 -14.95 8.11 8.47
C LEU A 126 -16.11 9.07 8.22
N ILE A 127 -17.24 8.58 7.72
CA ILE A 127 -18.47 9.36 7.48
C ILE A 127 -18.95 10.02 8.78
N ASN A 128 -19.04 9.27 9.88
CA ASN A 128 -19.48 9.79 11.18
C ASN A 128 -18.49 10.81 11.77
N SER A 129 -17.23 10.77 11.35
CA SER A 129 -16.19 11.71 11.78
C SER A 129 -16.02 12.92 10.85
N LEU A 130 -16.83 13.05 9.79
CA LEU A 130 -16.72 14.17 8.87
C LEU A 130 -17.04 15.50 9.59
N PRO A 131 -16.12 16.48 9.54
CA PRO A 131 -16.37 17.78 10.14
C PRO A 131 -17.52 18.50 9.42
N GLY A 132 -18.40 19.15 10.18
CA GLY A 132 -19.55 19.85 9.62
C GLY A 132 -20.74 18.94 9.26
N LEU A 133 -20.65 17.63 9.49
CA LEU A 133 -21.78 16.72 9.34
C LEU A 133 -22.94 17.17 10.25
N GLY A 134 -24.12 17.39 9.67
CA GLY A 134 -25.32 17.82 10.41
C GLY A 134 -25.46 19.33 10.65
N ASN A 135 -24.48 20.15 10.26
CA ASN A 135 -24.59 21.62 10.34
C ASN A 135 -25.02 22.19 9.00
N SER A 136 -26.01 23.09 8.99
CA SER A 136 -26.38 23.82 7.77
C SER A 136 -25.28 24.82 7.38
N GLU A 137 -25.15 25.07 6.08
CA GLU A 137 -24.22 26.08 5.53
C GLU A 137 -24.40 27.44 6.21
N VAL A 138 -25.64 27.88 6.39
CA VAL A 138 -25.97 29.13 7.08
C VAL A 138 -25.43 29.16 8.51
N SER A 139 -25.59 28.05 9.26
CA SER A 139 -25.04 27.97 10.62
C SER A 139 -23.51 27.99 10.62
N GLN A 140 -22.87 27.40 9.61
CA GLN A 140 -21.42 27.40 9.47
C GLN A 140 -20.91 28.80 9.14
N GLU A 141 -21.55 29.51 8.21
CA GLU A 141 -21.21 30.90 7.86
C GLU A 141 -21.34 31.86 9.04
N LEU A 142 -22.43 31.75 9.82
CA LEU A 142 -22.61 32.55 11.03
C LEU A 142 -21.48 32.28 12.03
N ARG A 143 -21.17 31.00 12.25
CA ARG A 143 -20.06 30.61 13.13
C ARG A 143 -18.73 31.15 12.63
N MET A 144 -18.48 31.19 11.32
CA MET A 144 -17.27 31.78 10.76
C MET A 144 -17.19 33.28 11.06
N ARG A 145 -18.28 34.04 10.88
CA ARG A 145 -18.30 35.48 11.18
C ARG A 145 -18.09 35.79 12.66
N GLU A 146 -18.66 34.97 13.54
CA GLU A 146 -18.40 35.06 14.99
C GLU A 146 -16.92 34.85 15.30
N LEU A 147 -16.34 33.77 14.80
CA LEU A 147 -14.92 33.45 14.99
C LEU A 147 -14.01 34.53 14.42
N GLU A 148 -14.33 35.11 13.26
CA GLU A 148 -13.59 36.24 12.70
C GLU A 148 -13.64 37.48 13.59
N THR A 149 -14.75 37.71 14.27
CA THR A 149 -14.88 38.85 15.21
C THR A 149 -14.04 38.60 16.45
N GLU A 150 -14.17 37.42 17.04
CA GLU A 150 -13.38 36.99 18.20
C GLU A 150 -11.87 37.04 17.91
N LEU A 151 -11.46 36.57 16.73
CA LEU A 151 -10.05 36.56 16.33
C LEU A 151 -9.48 37.97 16.23
N ARG A 152 -10.24 38.94 15.70
CA ARG A 152 -9.84 40.36 15.67
C ARG A 152 -9.68 40.95 17.08
N GLU A 153 -10.60 40.62 17.99
CA GLU A 153 -10.51 41.10 19.38
C GLU A 153 -9.27 40.54 20.09
N VAL A 154 -9.00 39.24 19.92
CA VAL A 154 -7.79 38.60 20.46
C VAL A 154 -6.52 39.21 19.85
N GLU A 155 -6.51 39.53 18.56
CA GLU A 155 -5.37 40.19 17.91
C GLU A 155 -5.10 41.59 18.48
N VAL A 156 -6.13 42.40 18.71
CA VAL A 156 -6.00 43.73 19.33
C VAL A 156 -5.46 43.60 20.76
N ALA A 157 -5.99 42.66 21.54
CA ALA A 157 -5.50 42.41 22.89
C ALA A 157 -4.04 41.94 22.90
N ARG A 158 -3.67 41.06 21.96
CA ARG A 158 -2.28 40.61 21.77
C ARG A 158 -1.36 41.78 21.43
N ALA A 159 -1.76 42.67 20.53
CA ALA A 159 -0.97 43.83 20.15
C ALA A 159 -0.75 44.78 21.34
N GLY A 160 -1.79 45.07 22.12
CA GLY A 160 -1.65 45.90 23.33
C GLY A 160 -0.73 45.27 24.39
N ALA A 161 -0.84 43.96 24.61
CA ALA A 161 0.05 43.24 25.52
C ALA A 161 1.52 43.24 25.03
N GLU A 162 1.73 43.20 23.72
CA GLU A 162 3.06 43.28 23.12
C GLU A 162 3.69 44.67 23.30
N GLU A 163 2.90 45.75 23.14
CA GLU A 163 3.34 47.11 23.44
C GLU A 163 3.70 47.28 24.93
N GLU A 164 2.88 46.77 25.84
CA GLU A 164 3.16 46.87 27.28
C GLU A 164 4.42 46.08 27.65
N ARG A 165 4.60 44.89 27.04
CA ARG A 165 5.81 44.09 27.19
C ARG A 165 7.04 44.85 26.71
N GLU A 166 6.98 45.52 25.55
CA GLU A 166 8.09 46.31 25.02
C GLU A 166 8.45 47.47 25.97
N ARG A 167 7.45 48.21 26.46
CA ARG A 167 7.67 49.28 27.46
C ARG A 167 8.34 48.76 28.74
N MET A 168 7.92 47.60 29.25
CA MET A 168 8.52 46.99 30.43
C MET A 168 9.97 46.55 30.18
N VAL A 169 10.26 46.02 28.98
CA VAL A 169 11.62 45.64 28.58
C VAL A 169 12.53 46.86 28.49
N ASP A 170 12.05 47.96 27.91
CA ASP A 170 12.81 49.20 27.82
C ASP A 170 13.12 49.77 29.22
N ALA A 171 12.11 49.82 30.11
CA ALA A 171 12.29 50.27 31.48
C ALA A 171 13.31 49.41 32.27
N LEU A 172 13.28 48.09 32.10
CA LEU A 172 14.29 47.20 32.67
C LEU A 172 15.69 47.45 32.08
N GLY A 173 15.77 47.73 30.78
CA GLY A 173 17.02 48.09 30.10
C GLY A 173 17.65 49.35 30.67
N GLU A 174 16.85 50.38 30.93
CA GLU A 174 17.31 51.63 31.56
C GLU A 174 17.85 51.40 32.98
N LEU A 175 17.14 50.62 33.81
CA LEU A 175 17.59 50.29 35.17
C LEU A 175 18.90 49.50 35.20
N LEU A 176 19.06 48.55 34.28
CA LEU A 176 20.31 47.79 34.14
C LEU A 176 21.46 48.68 33.68
N ALA A 177 21.23 49.59 32.73
CA ALA A 177 22.24 50.54 32.27
C ALA A 177 22.65 51.52 33.38
N GLY A 178 21.69 51.98 34.20
CA GLY A 178 21.95 52.82 35.37
C GLY A 178 22.82 52.12 36.42
N THR A 179 22.49 50.86 36.75
CA THR A 179 23.25 50.07 37.75
C THR A 179 24.68 49.77 37.29
N ARG A 180 24.88 49.47 35.99
CA ARG A 180 26.20 49.21 35.40
C ARG A 180 27.12 50.44 35.38
N ARG A 181 26.58 51.67 35.38
CA ARG A 181 27.40 52.90 35.40
C ARG A 181 27.91 53.27 36.79
N VAL A 182 27.31 52.71 37.85
CA VAL A 182 27.61 53.04 39.24
C VAL A 182 28.65 52.09 39.86
N HIS A 183 28.89 50.93 39.22
CA HIS A 183 29.93 49.95 39.58
C HIS A 183 31.06 49.94 38.56
#